data_AF-A0A094E1M1-F1
#
_entry.id   AF-A0A094E1M1-F1
#
_cell.length_a   1.000
_cell.length_b   1.000
_cell.length_c   1.000
_cell.angle_alpha   90.00
_cell.angle_beta   90.00
_cell.angle_gamma   90.00
#
_symmetry.space_group_name_H-M   'P 1'
#
loop_
_entity.id
_entity.type
_entity.pdbx_description
1 polymer ?
#
loop_
_entity_poly.entity_id
_entity_poly.type
_entity_poly.pdbx_seq_one_letter_code
_entity_poly.pdbx_strand_id
1 'polypeptide(L)'
;MAVTIFKSLPLWQKALVRGFSVVPHHLKPRTTQRLKLLQSIYEPSFRHLKLGSPEYEALANSGKVWEDHFRPHDLEPWLETQRKLKSTLDSVDKFKIFFTGRPGLRSSVTHYLEPEWAHQSTTIEASPLSPADAFVIAEELESQLFSPYDGFETISTQALSDLDLPPARDLASQDPSQVAELRNHIVVSRHISNSALANPGTPGISLNEIKLLTRVLLQDTDSEQAAKYSWGPRVPLGEFRALPISVRSNPLRIFPYHQEVPACMKRLFEWRDETHAAGQLHPLIFATKLCVYFASVHPFADGNGRASRVLMADYLIRQGFLPVVFEDLDRLDYLGMISEAQDGEPEGLCTYVAQTALDMMFTISLR
;
A
#
# COMPACT_ATOMS: atom_id res chain seq x y z
N MET A 1 -41.71 -19.30 38.15
CA MET A 1 -41.80 -17.85 38.41
C MET A 1 -40.42 -17.24 38.29
N ALA A 2 -40.27 -16.23 37.42
CA ALA A 2 -39.18 -15.24 37.25
C ALA A 2 -37.72 -15.78 37.22
N VAL A 3 -37.00 -15.83 36.09
CA VAL A 3 -36.59 -14.78 35.13
C VAL A 3 -36.02 -13.52 35.80
N THR A 4 -34.69 -13.44 35.83
CA THR A 4 -33.98 -12.15 35.75
C THR A 4 -32.78 -12.30 34.82
N ILE A 5 -32.96 -11.79 33.61
CA ILE A 5 -31.98 -11.68 32.53
C ILE A 5 -31.09 -10.47 32.82
N PHE A 6 -29.78 -10.68 32.96
CA PHE A 6 -28.81 -9.58 32.88
C PHE A 6 -28.73 -9.11 31.42
N LYS A 7 -29.41 -8.00 31.11
CA LYS A 7 -29.22 -7.28 29.85
C LYS A 7 -27.85 -6.59 29.89
N SER A 8 -26.88 -7.12 29.16
CA SER A 8 -25.64 -6.41 28.86
C SER A 8 -25.93 -5.26 27.87
N LEU A 9 -25.48 -4.06 28.20
CA LEU A 9 -25.60 -2.85 27.36
C LEU A 9 -24.81 -2.97 26.04
N PRO A 10 -25.23 -2.28 24.96
CA PRO A 10 -24.51 -2.21 23.68
C PRO A 10 -23.11 -1.59 23.80
N LEU A 11 -22.18 -2.02 22.93
CA LEU A 11 -20.75 -1.65 22.94
C LEU A 11 -20.47 -0.13 22.85
N TRP A 12 -21.37 0.67 22.27
CA TRP A 12 -21.20 2.13 22.16
C TRP A 12 -21.44 2.89 23.49
N GLN A 13 -21.92 2.23 24.54
CA GLN A 13 -22.05 2.79 25.89
C GLN A 13 -20.91 2.41 26.86
N LYS A 14 -19.99 1.50 26.47
CA LYS A 14 -18.89 1.05 27.35
C LYS A 14 -17.68 2.01 27.43
N ALA A 15 -17.71 3.14 26.73
CA ALA A 15 -16.59 4.08 26.66
C ALA A 15 -16.48 5.07 27.85
N LEU A 16 -17.23 4.89 28.94
CA LEU A 16 -17.35 5.88 30.02
C LEU A 16 -17.19 5.29 31.43
N VAL A 17 -16.12 4.55 31.72
CA VAL A 17 -15.70 4.34 33.13
C VAL A 17 -14.16 4.22 33.24
N ARG A 18 -13.53 5.32 33.68
CA ARG A 18 -12.27 5.47 34.49
C ARG A 18 -10.97 4.81 33.99
N GLY A 19 -9.82 5.48 33.88
CA GLY A 19 -9.45 6.86 34.18
C GLY A 19 -7.92 6.97 34.34
N PHE A 20 -7.32 7.99 33.72
CA PHE A 20 -6.18 8.75 34.25
C PHE A 20 -6.30 10.17 33.67
N SER A 21 -6.56 11.15 34.54
CA SER A 21 -6.38 12.59 34.24
C SER A 21 -4.90 12.85 33.96
N VAL A 22 -4.50 13.78 33.08
CA VAL A 22 -4.42 15.23 33.35
C VAL A 22 -4.41 16.03 32.02
N VAL A 23 -5.02 17.23 32.09
CA VAL A 23 -5.18 18.37 31.14
C VAL A 23 -6.33 18.32 30.12
N PRO A 24 -7.32 19.25 30.19
CA PRO A 24 -8.38 19.44 29.21
C PRO A 24 -8.05 20.55 28.20
N HIS A 25 -8.23 20.30 26.89
CA HIS A 25 -8.91 21.22 25.95
C HIS A 25 -9.01 20.62 24.52
N HIS A 26 -10.23 20.59 23.97
CA HIS A 26 -10.60 20.52 22.53
C HIS A 26 -10.43 19.24 21.66
N LEU A 27 -10.73 18.02 22.16
CA LEU A 27 -10.77 16.80 21.30
C LEU A 27 -12.17 16.29 20.87
N LYS A 28 -13.28 16.92 21.30
CA LYS A 28 -14.65 16.40 21.05
C LYS A 28 -15.29 16.61 19.66
N PRO A 29 -14.96 17.63 18.83
CA PRO A 29 -15.71 17.89 17.59
C PRO A 29 -15.47 16.83 16.51
N ARG A 30 -14.20 16.42 16.32
CA ARG A 30 -13.76 15.56 15.21
C ARG A 30 -14.25 14.11 15.34
N THR A 31 -14.24 13.54 16.55
CA THR A 31 -14.78 12.20 16.81
C THR A 31 -16.28 12.13 16.55
N THR A 32 -17.00 13.21 16.85
CA THR A 32 -18.44 13.31 16.60
C THR A 32 -18.73 13.39 15.09
N GLN A 33 -17.92 14.13 14.33
CA GLN A 33 -18.06 14.22 12.87
C GLN A 33 -17.79 12.88 12.16
N ARG A 34 -16.69 12.20 12.50
CA ARG A 34 -16.37 10.89 11.92
C ARG A 34 -17.45 9.84 12.25
N LEU A 35 -17.97 9.85 13.47
CA LEU A 35 -19.06 8.96 13.86
C LEU A 35 -20.32 9.22 13.03
N LYS A 36 -20.70 10.48 12.84
CA LYS A 36 -21.84 10.85 11.98
C LYS A 36 -21.65 10.38 10.53
N LEU A 37 -20.44 10.49 10.01
CA LEU A 37 -20.12 10.00 8.66
C LEU A 37 -20.24 8.48 8.55
N LEU A 38 -19.70 7.74 9.52
CA LEU A 38 -19.87 6.29 9.60
C LEU A 38 -21.34 5.89 9.68
N GLN A 39 -22.13 6.58 10.51
CA GLN A 39 -23.57 6.35 10.63
C GLN A 39 -24.29 6.61 9.30
N SER A 40 -24.01 7.72 8.62
CA SER A 40 -24.64 8.01 7.32
C SER A 40 -24.34 6.97 6.23
N ILE A 41 -23.19 6.31 6.30
CA ILE A 41 -22.78 5.28 5.33
C ILE A 41 -23.38 3.91 5.69
N TYR A 42 -23.23 3.47 6.94
CA TYR A 42 -23.54 2.09 7.32
C TYR A 42 -24.96 1.90 7.88
N GLU A 43 -25.48 2.86 8.63
CA GLU A 43 -26.80 2.73 9.28
C GLU A 43 -27.94 2.40 8.29
N PRO A 44 -28.03 3.01 7.09
CA PRO A 44 -29.12 2.73 6.15
C PRO A 44 -29.25 1.24 5.77
N SER A 45 -28.12 0.55 5.64
CA SER A 45 -28.04 -0.86 5.23
C SER A 45 -28.28 -1.83 6.40
N PHE A 46 -27.90 -1.44 7.62
CA PHE A 46 -28.00 -2.31 8.80
C PHE A 46 -29.26 -2.12 9.64
N ARG A 47 -29.94 -0.97 9.57
CA ARG A 47 -31.07 -0.63 10.46
C ARG A 47 -32.25 -1.62 10.47
N HIS A 48 -32.43 -2.35 9.37
CA HIS A 48 -33.52 -3.33 9.21
C HIS A 48 -33.10 -4.76 9.58
N LEU A 49 -31.81 -4.98 9.84
CA LEU A 49 -31.25 -6.29 10.13
C LEU A 49 -31.15 -6.49 11.65
N LYS A 50 -31.49 -7.70 12.10
CA LYS A 50 -31.31 -8.07 13.51
C LYS A 50 -29.82 -8.34 13.75
N LEU A 51 -29.23 -7.66 14.74
CA LEU A 51 -27.83 -7.90 15.14
C LEU A 51 -27.59 -9.40 15.42
N GLY A 52 -26.56 -9.97 14.80
CA GLY A 52 -26.20 -11.40 14.92
C GLY A 52 -27.09 -12.36 14.13
N SER A 53 -28.02 -11.87 13.31
CA SER A 53 -28.73 -12.72 12.33
C SER A 53 -27.79 -13.13 11.18
N PRO A 54 -28.04 -14.27 10.51
CA PRO A 54 -27.27 -14.67 9.33
C PRO A 54 -27.16 -13.58 8.27
N GLU A 55 -28.23 -12.80 8.05
CA GLU A 55 -28.27 -11.70 7.09
C GLU A 55 -27.39 -10.52 7.52
N TYR A 56 -27.40 -10.19 8.83
CA TYR A 56 -26.51 -9.18 9.40
C TYR A 56 -25.05 -9.57 9.22
N GLU A 57 -24.69 -10.79 9.61
CA GLU A 57 -23.31 -11.28 9.52
C GLU A 57 -22.87 -11.39 8.06
N ALA A 58 -23.75 -11.84 7.14
CA ALA A 58 -23.44 -11.87 5.72
C ALA A 58 -23.12 -10.47 5.18
N LEU A 59 -23.91 -9.44 5.53
CA LEU A 59 -23.64 -8.07 5.11
C LEU A 59 -22.37 -7.51 5.76
N ALA A 60 -22.15 -7.74 7.06
CA ALA A 60 -20.99 -7.26 7.80
C ALA A 60 -19.66 -7.82 7.27
N ASN A 61 -19.67 -9.05 6.76
CA ASN A 61 -18.49 -9.68 6.14
C ASN A 61 -18.42 -9.45 4.62
N SER A 62 -19.42 -8.80 4.02
CA SER A 62 -19.50 -8.67 2.57
C SER A 62 -18.57 -7.63 1.99
N GLY A 63 -18.25 -6.55 2.72
CA GLY A 63 -17.59 -5.35 2.18
C GLY A 63 -18.42 -4.49 1.24
N LYS A 64 -19.68 -4.87 0.98
CA LYS A 64 -20.54 -4.19 0.02
C LYS A 64 -20.96 -2.79 0.45
N VAL A 65 -21.18 -2.57 1.74
CA VAL A 65 -21.59 -1.25 2.24
C VAL A 65 -20.53 -0.19 1.93
N TRP A 66 -19.26 -0.52 2.18
CA TRP A 66 -18.16 0.38 1.83
C TRP A 66 -17.97 0.51 0.31
N GLU A 67 -17.95 -0.61 -0.42
CA GLU A 67 -17.71 -0.58 -1.87
C GLU A 67 -18.81 0.15 -2.65
N ASP A 68 -20.08 -0.06 -2.31
CA ASP A 68 -21.20 0.56 -3.02
C ASP A 68 -21.22 2.08 -2.77
N HIS A 69 -20.73 2.53 -1.61
CA HIS A 69 -20.62 3.95 -1.28
C HIS A 69 -19.43 4.63 -1.96
N PHE A 70 -18.23 4.05 -1.86
CA PHE A 70 -17.00 4.67 -2.34
C PHE A 70 -16.64 4.29 -3.79
N ARG A 71 -17.25 3.24 -4.35
CA ARG A 71 -17.07 2.76 -5.72
C ARG A 71 -15.61 2.72 -6.18
N PRO A 72 -14.68 2.12 -5.41
CA PRO A 72 -13.25 2.17 -5.75
C PRO A 72 -12.89 1.45 -7.06
N HIS A 73 -13.76 0.56 -7.54
CA HIS A 73 -13.64 -0.13 -8.82
C HIS A 73 -13.97 0.76 -10.03
N ASP A 74 -14.52 1.97 -9.82
CA ASP A 74 -14.95 2.86 -10.91
C ASP A 74 -13.77 3.28 -11.79
N LEU A 75 -13.91 3.10 -13.11
CA LEU A 75 -12.90 3.44 -14.10
C LEU A 75 -13.15 4.79 -14.75
N GLU A 76 -14.34 5.38 -14.62
CA GLU A 76 -14.72 6.57 -15.39
C GLU A 76 -13.75 7.75 -15.18
N PRO A 77 -13.42 8.16 -13.93
CA PRO A 77 -12.50 9.29 -13.72
C PRO A 77 -11.10 9.00 -14.28
N TRP A 78 -10.67 7.73 -14.21
CA TRP A 78 -9.36 7.28 -14.66
C TRP A 78 -9.25 7.25 -16.18
N LEU A 79 -10.31 6.82 -16.88
CA LEU A 79 -10.41 6.86 -18.33
C LEU A 79 -10.44 8.30 -18.85
N GLU A 80 -11.12 9.21 -18.14
CA GLU A 80 -11.11 10.63 -18.49
C GLU A 80 -9.72 11.25 -18.32
N THR A 81 -9.07 11.03 -17.17
CA THR A 81 -7.69 11.47 -16.95
C THR A 81 -6.74 10.90 -18.00
N GLN A 82 -6.88 9.63 -18.37
CA GLN A 82 -6.09 9.02 -19.45
C GLN A 82 -6.28 9.74 -20.79
N ARG A 83 -7.52 10.13 -21.15
CA ARG A 83 -7.78 10.90 -22.37
C ARG A 83 -7.05 12.24 -22.36
N LYS A 84 -7.07 12.94 -21.22
CA LYS A 84 -6.35 14.21 -21.03
C LYS A 84 -4.83 14.04 -21.16
N LEU A 85 -4.29 12.95 -20.62
CA LEU A 85 -2.85 12.65 -20.62
C LEU A 85 -2.35 11.94 -21.88
N LYS A 86 -3.19 11.75 -22.91
CA LYS A 86 -2.87 10.92 -24.08
C LYS A 86 -1.50 11.25 -24.69
N SER A 87 -1.18 12.52 -24.89
CA SER A 87 0.10 12.93 -25.51
C SER A 87 1.31 12.55 -24.66
N THR A 88 1.21 12.69 -23.34
CA THR A 88 2.28 12.30 -22.40
C THR A 88 2.45 10.79 -22.40
N LEU A 89 1.35 10.04 -22.31
CA LEU A 89 1.36 8.57 -22.33
C LEU A 89 1.95 8.02 -23.64
N ASP A 90 1.52 8.56 -24.79
CA ASP A 90 2.09 8.20 -26.11
C ASP A 90 3.61 8.48 -26.17
N SER A 91 4.10 9.48 -25.43
CA SER A 91 5.52 9.81 -25.36
C SER A 91 6.30 8.83 -24.50
N VAL A 92 5.76 8.42 -23.34
CA VAL A 92 6.37 7.38 -22.50
C VAL A 92 6.45 6.05 -23.26
N ASP A 93 5.40 5.68 -24.00
CA ASP A 93 5.38 4.43 -24.78
C ASP A 93 6.49 4.37 -25.84
N LYS A 94 6.90 5.49 -26.43
CA LYS A 94 8.04 5.52 -27.36
C LYS A 94 9.34 5.13 -26.67
N PHE A 95 9.51 5.50 -25.41
CA PHE A 95 10.68 5.13 -24.62
C PHE A 95 10.61 3.68 -24.12
N LYS A 96 9.43 3.09 -23.93
CA LYS A 96 9.30 1.65 -23.67
C LYS A 96 9.90 0.79 -24.79
N ILE A 97 9.81 1.25 -26.04
CA ILE A 97 10.44 0.57 -27.20
C ILE A 97 11.97 0.49 -27.04
N PHE A 98 12.60 1.53 -26.48
CA PHE A 98 14.05 1.57 -26.24
C PHE A 98 14.52 0.38 -25.38
N PHE A 99 13.77 0.04 -24.33
CA PHE A 99 14.09 -1.11 -23.47
C PHE A 99 13.67 -2.45 -24.04
N THR A 100 12.67 -2.49 -24.92
CA THR A 100 12.20 -3.74 -25.55
C THR A 100 13.33 -4.42 -26.34
N GLY A 101 14.20 -3.63 -26.99
CA GLY A 101 15.39 -4.15 -27.68
C GLY A 101 16.62 -4.33 -26.79
N ARG A 102 16.54 -4.03 -25.49
CA ARG A 102 17.69 -4.00 -24.55
C ARG A 102 17.32 -4.59 -23.18
N PRO A 103 16.94 -5.88 -23.10
CA PRO A 103 16.48 -6.49 -21.85
C PRO A 103 17.54 -6.45 -20.74
N GLY A 104 18.82 -6.63 -21.07
CA GLY A 104 19.92 -6.51 -20.08
C GLY A 104 20.02 -5.10 -19.49
N LEU A 105 19.97 -4.07 -20.34
CA LEU A 105 19.97 -2.67 -19.88
C LEU A 105 18.77 -2.38 -18.99
N ARG A 106 17.57 -2.85 -19.38
CA ARG A 106 16.37 -2.70 -18.56
C ARG A 106 16.54 -3.34 -17.19
N SER A 107 17.10 -4.54 -17.12
CA SER A 107 17.38 -5.22 -15.84
C SER A 107 18.33 -4.38 -14.99
N SER A 108 19.48 -3.96 -15.55
CA SER A 108 20.48 -3.17 -14.85
C SER A 108 19.93 -1.84 -14.34
N VAL A 109 19.15 -1.12 -15.16
CA VAL A 109 18.52 0.14 -14.75
C VAL A 109 17.44 -0.10 -13.69
N THR A 110 16.65 -1.17 -13.81
CA THR A 110 15.64 -1.52 -12.81
C THR A 110 16.29 -1.74 -11.44
N HIS A 111 17.38 -2.52 -11.38
CA HIS A 111 18.12 -2.77 -10.13
C HIS A 111 18.81 -1.52 -9.58
N TYR A 112 19.34 -0.67 -10.47
CA TYR A 112 19.96 0.59 -10.07
C TYR A 112 18.99 1.54 -9.35
N LEU A 113 17.70 1.52 -9.72
CA LEU A 113 16.67 2.37 -9.12
C LEU A 113 16.11 1.84 -7.80
N GLU A 114 16.41 0.59 -7.42
CA GLU A 114 15.85 -0.02 -6.20
C GLU A 114 16.13 0.77 -4.91
N PRO A 115 17.36 1.27 -4.67
CA PRO A 115 17.66 2.06 -3.48
C PRO A 115 16.94 3.41 -3.48
N GLU A 116 16.88 4.10 -4.62
CA GLU A 116 16.18 5.39 -4.76
C GLU A 116 14.68 5.24 -4.56
N TRP A 117 14.08 4.23 -5.19
CA TRP A 117 12.66 3.94 -5.02
C TRP A 117 12.32 3.55 -3.57
N ALA A 118 13.13 2.69 -2.96
CA ALA A 118 12.96 2.31 -1.56
C ALA A 118 13.09 3.50 -0.62
N HIS A 119 14.11 4.34 -0.83
CA HIS A 119 14.33 5.58 -0.10
C HIS A 119 13.10 6.47 -0.15
N GLN A 120 12.66 6.86 -1.35
CA GLN A 120 11.50 7.71 -1.54
C GLN A 120 10.24 7.12 -0.90
N SER A 121 10.02 5.81 -1.06
CA SER A 121 8.89 5.12 -0.46
C SER A 121 8.90 5.22 1.08
N THR A 122 10.06 5.11 1.72
CA THR A 122 10.18 5.27 3.18
C THR A 122 10.17 6.74 3.64
N THR A 123 10.69 7.67 2.84
CA THR A 123 10.59 9.12 3.09
C THR A 123 9.13 9.59 3.04
N ILE A 124 8.32 9.04 2.14
CA ILE A 124 6.86 9.24 2.14
C ILE A 124 6.21 8.68 3.41
N GLU A 125 6.88 7.83 4.20
CA GLU A 125 6.43 7.42 5.55
C GLU A 125 7.12 8.18 6.69
N ALA A 126 7.78 9.30 6.36
CA ALA A 126 8.53 10.17 7.26
C ALA A 126 9.83 9.56 7.81
N SER A 127 10.45 8.63 7.07
CA SER A 127 11.82 8.21 7.37
C SER A 127 12.80 9.38 7.21
N PRO A 128 13.73 9.59 8.17
CA PRO A 128 14.69 10.68 8.14
C PRO A 128 15.97 10.34 7.34
N LEU A 129 16.07 9.12 6.80
CA LEU A 129 17.27 8.68 6.07
C LEU A 129 17.43 9.42 4.76
N SER A 130 18.68 9.66 4.37
CA SER A 130 19.04 10.35 3.13
C SER A 130 19.13 9.37 1.95
N PRO A 131 19.11 9.86 0.70
CA PRO A 131 19.39 9.01 -0.46
C PRO A 131 20.76 8.30 -0.36
N ALA A 132 21.77 8.97 0.22
CA ALA A 132 23.10 8.37 0.42
C ALA A 132 23.06 7.16 1.36
N ASP A 133 22.25 7.22 2.43
CA ASP A 133 22.08 6.09 3.35
C ASP A 133 21.46 4.89 2.62
N ALA A 134 20.53 5.12 1.68
CA ALA A 134 19.92 4.06 0.90
C ALA A 134 20.95 3.31 0.03
N PHE A 135 21.88 4.05 -0.60
CA PHE A 135 22.96 3.43 -1.38
C PHE A 135 23.95 2.66 -0.50
N VAL A 136 24.31 3.18 0.67
CA VAL A 136 25.17 2.46 1.64
C VAL A 136 24.51 1.16 2.08
N ILE A 137 23.22 1.20 2.45
CA ILE A 137 22.47 0.01 2.86
C ILE A 137 22.36 -0.99 1.69
N ALA A 138 22.15 -0.51 0.47
CA ALA A 138 22.07 -1.37 -0.72
C ALA A 138 23.40 -2.05 -1.04
N GLU A 139 24.53 -1.35 -0.92
CA GLU A 139 25.87 -1.93 -1.10
C GLU A 139 26.14 -3.03 -0.06
N GLU A 140 25.77 -2.78 1.20
CA GLU A 140 25.93 -3.77 2.27
C GLU A 140 24.97 -4.96 2.11
N LEU A 141 23.76 -4.75 1.61
CA LEU A 141 22.85 -5.84 1.24
C LEU A 141 23.39 -6.67 0.06
N GLU A 142 24.07 -6.04 -0.89
CA GLU A 142 24.72 -6.77 -1.98
C GLU A 142 25.80 -7.70 -1.45
N SER A 143 26.62 -7.23 -0.51
CA SER A 143 27.72 -8.00 0.09
C SER A 143 27.25 -9.08 1.08
N GLN A 144 26.21 -8.82 1.87
CA GLN A 144 25.76 -9.69 2.95
C GLN A 144 24.60 -10.62 2.58
N LEU A 145 23.77 -10.24 1.60
CA LEU A 145 22.53 -10.95 1.28
C LEU A 145 22.44 -11.37 -0.19
N PHE A 146 22.50 -10.43 -1.13
CA PHE A 146 22.16 -10.74 -2.53
C PHE A 146 23.22 -11.59 -3.23
N SER A 147 24.50 -11.22 -3.13
CA SER A 147 25.59 -11.97 -3.78
C SER A 147 25.91 -13.32 -3.10
N PRO A 148 25.92 -13.45 -1.75
CA PRO A 148 26.23 -14.73 -1.10
C PRO A 148 25.11 -15.76 -1.16
N TYR A 149 23.85 -15.33 -1.34
CA TYR A 149 22.70 -16.22 -1.33
C TYR A 149 22.51 -16.86 -2.71
N ASP A 150 22.92 -18.12 -2.85
CA ASP A 150 22.76 -18.88 -4.08
C ASP A 150 21.27 -18.97 -4.47
N GLY A 151 20.94 -18.47 -5.66
CA GLY A 151 19.57 -18.46 -6.17
C GLY A 151 18.66 -17.35 -5.64
N PHE A 152 19.20 -16.27 -5.03
CA PHE A 152 18.37 -15.13 -4.57
C PHE A 152 17.48 -14.56 -5.68
N GLU A 153 17.96 -14.55 -6.93
CA GLU A 153 17.21 -14.12 -8.11
C GLU A 153 15.89 -14.89 -8.33
N THR A 154 15.80 -16.10 -7.79
CA THR A 154 14.67 -17.03 -7.97
C THR A 154 14.00 -17.41 -6.65
N ILE A 155 14.36 -16.76 -5.54
CA ILE A 155 13.79 -17.05 -4.23
C ILE A 155 12.27 -16.88 -4.28
N SER A 156 11.53 -17.82 -3.67
CA SER A 156 10.07 -17.67 -3.56
C SER A 156 9.72 -16.61 -2.51
N THR A 157 8.58 -15.91 -2.70
CA THR A 157 8.08 -14.93 -1.71
C THR A 157 7.91 -15.53 -0.31
N GLN A 158 7.53 -16.82 -0.22
CA GLN A 158 7.45 -17.52 1.06
C GLN A 158 8.83 -17.67 1.71
N ALA A 159 9.82 -18.18 0.96
CA ALA A 159 11.18 -18.35 1.47
C ALA A 159 11.81 -17.01 1.88
N LEU A 160 11.57 -15.93 1.12
CA LEU A 160 12.01 -14.59 1.50
C LEU A 160 11.39 -14.13 2.82
N SER A 161 10.08 -14.40 3.03
CA SER A 161 9.37 -13.98 4.24
C SER A 161 9.81 -14.69 5.53
N ASP A 162 10.52 -15.80 5.39
CA ASP A 162 11.07 -16.59 6.48
C ASP A 162 12.60 -16.42 6.61
N LEU A 163 13.20 -15.53 5.81
CA LEU A 163 14.64 -15.28 5.82
C LEU A 163 15.03 -14.33 6.96
N ASP A 164 16.12 -14.65 7.65
CA ASP A 164 16.76 -13.72 8.58
C ASP A 164 17.52 -12.67 7.77
N LEU A 165 17.07 -11.41 7.85
CA LEU A 165 17.72 -10.30 7.17
C LEU A 165 18.94 -9.82 7.95
N PRO A 166 19.98 -9.30 7.26
CA PRO A 166 21.12 -8.64 7.92
C PRO A 166 20.67 -7.64 8.98
N PRO A 167 21.22 -7.67 10.21
CA PRO A 167 20.77 -6.79 11.28
C PRO A 167 20.97 -5.31 10.91
N ALA A 168 19.95 -4.47 11.13
CA ALA A 168 19.97 -3.06 10.72
C ALA A 168 21.18 -2.28 11.25
N ARG A 169 21.62 -2.56 12.49
CA ARG A 169 22.79 -1.95 13.12
C ARG A 169 24.13 -2.24 12.40
N ASP A 170 24.17 -3.32 11.62
CA ASP A 170 25.36 -3.74 10.88
C ASP A 170 25.38 -3.08 9.49
N LEU A 171 24.28 -2.44 9.06
CA LEU A 171 24.14 -1.80 7.74
C LEU A 171 24.39 -0.30 7.77
N ALA A 172 23.97 0.37 8.85
CA ALA A 172 24.17 1.81 9.01
C ALA A 172 24.10 2.23 10.48
N SER A 173 24.69 3.38 10.81
CA SER A 173 24.82 3.87 12.20
C SER A 173 23.61 4.68 12.71
N GLN A 174 22.64 4.93 11.83
CA GLN A 174 21.40 5.63 12.14
C GLN A 174 20.47 4.77 13.02
N ASP A 175 19.29 5.31 13.33
CA ASP A 175 18.29 4.61 14.13
C ASP A 175 17.98 3.21 13.54
N PRO A 176 18.12 2.12 14.33
CA PRO A 176 17.97 0.77 13.80
C PRO A 176 16.60 0.46 13.20
N SER A 177 15.52 1.06 13.72
CA SER A 177 14.16 0.86 13.20
C SER A 177 13.99 1.54 11.84
N GLN A 178 14.53 2.76 11.69
CA GLN A 178 14.56 3.47 10.40
C GLN A 178 15.43 2.74 9.36
N VAL A 179 16.59 2.23 9.77
CA VAL A 179 17.46 1.44 8.90
C VAL A 179 16.80 0.12 8.52
N ALA A 180 16.09 -0.54 9.45
CA ALA A 180 15.33 -1.75 9.15
C ALA A 180 14.22 -1.48 8.13
N GLU A 181 13.47 -0.39 8.27
CA GLU A 181 12.42 -0.01 7.32
C GLU A 181 12.96 0.17 5.89
N LEU A 182 14.08 0.88 5.73
CA LEU A 182 14.72 1.07 4.42
C LEU A 182 15.35 -0.22 3.88
N ARG A 183 16.06 -0.97 4.72
CA ARG A 183 16.60 -2.31 4.40
C ARG A 183 15.51 -3.22 3.85
N ASN A 184 14.41 -3.37 4.59
CA ASN A 184 13.31 -4.26 4.21
C ASN A 184 12.73 -3.85 2.86
N HIS A 185 12.58 -2.55 2.64
CA HIS A 185 12.06 -2.06 1.39
C HIS A 185 13.03 -2.36 0.23
N ILE A 186 14.35 -2.16 0.39
CA ILE A 186 15.34 -2.52 -0.65
C ILE A 186 15.28 -4.02 -0.97
N VAL A 187 15.19 -4.88 0.05
CA VAL A 187 15.05 -6.33 -0.11
C VAL A 187 13.78 -6.70 -0.88
N VAL A 188 12.63 -6.13 -0.50
CA VAL A 188 11.37 -6.31 -1.21
C VAL A 188 11.47 -5.78 -2.64
N SER A 189 12.15 -4.65 -2.84
CA SER A 189 12.38 -4.07 -4.17
C SER A 189 13.15 -5.01 -5.07
N ARG A 190 14.28 -5.56 -4.60
CA ARG A 190 15.07 -6.54 -5.36
C ARG A 190 14.24 -7.77 -5.72
N HIS A 191 13.49 -8.30 -4.76
CA HIS A 191 12.62 -9.47 -4.98
C HIS A 191 11.55 -9.22 -6.04
N ILE A 192 10.80 -8.11 -5.94
CA ILE A 192 9.74 -7.83 -6.91
C ILE A 192 10.31 -7.48 -8.29
N SER A 193 11.47 -6.83 -8.37
CA SER A 193 12.17 -6.57 -9.64
C SER A 193 12.52 -7.88 -10.34
N ASN A 194 13.16 -8.81 -9.64
CA ASN A 194 13.52 -10.12 -10.17
C ASN A 194 12.28 -10.89 -10.65
N SER A 195 11.26 -10.98 -9.79
CA SER A 195 10.00 -11.67 -10.12
C SER A 195 9.29 -11.04 -11.32
N ALA A 196 9.21 -9.70 -11.37
CA ALA A 196 8.52 -8.98 -12.44
C ALA A 196 9.26 -9.07 -13.78
N LEU A 197 10.60 -8.96 -13.78
CA LEU A 197 11.43 -9.12 -14.97
C LEU A 197 11.36 -10.54 -15.54
N ALA A 198 11.27 -11.56 -14.68
CA ALA A 198 11.08 -12.95 -15.09
C ALA A 198 9.66 -13.28 -15.60
N ASN A 199 8.65 -12.46 -15.26
CA ASN A 199 7.24 -12.72 -15.57
C ASN A 199 6.57 -11.52 -16.28
N PRO A 200 7.07 -11.10 -17.45
CA PRO A 200 6.56 -9.93 -18.16
C PRO A 200 5.10 -10.12 -18.60
N GLY A 201 4.35 -9.03 -18.61
CA GLY A 201 2.96 -8.97 -19.08
C GLY A 201 1.92 -9.56 -18.12
N THR A 202 2.31 -10.05 -16.94
CA THR A 202 1.40 -10.62 -15.94
C THR A 202 0.72 -9.53 -15.08
N PRO A 203 -0.45 -9.81 -14.45
CA PRO A 203 -1.21 -8.82 -13.68
C PRO A 203 -0.58 -8.39 -12.34
N GLY A 204 0.53 -9.00 -11.92
CA GLY A 204 1.21 -8.68 -10.67
C GLY A 204 1.29 -9.84 -9.67
N ILE A 205 2.00 -9.60 -8.57
CA ILE A 205 2.04 -10.50 -7.40
C ILE A 205 0.65 -10.80 -6.85
N SER A 206 0.43 -11.97 -6.27
CA SER A 206 -0.86 -12.41 -5.72
C SER A 206 -1.22 -11.76 -4.37
N LEU A 207 -2.47 -11.95 -3.93
CA LEU A 207 -2.93 -11.51 -2.61
C LEU A 207 -2.11 -12.15 -1.48
N ASN A 208 -1.71 -13.40 -1.62
CA ASN A 208 -0.87 -14.06 -0.62
C ASN A 208 0.54 -13.47 -0.61
N GLU A 209 1.11 -13.18 -1.77
CA GLU A 209 2.44 -12.60 -1.86
C GLU A 209 2.50 -11.20 -1.26
N ILE A 210 1.51 -10.33 -1.47
CA ILE A 210 1.54 -9.00 -0.84
C ILE A 210 1.45 -9.08 0.69
N LYS A 211 0.77 -10.09 1.25
CA LYS A 211 0.75 -10.34 2.70
C LYS A 211 2.14 -10.72 3.20
N LEU A 212 2.80 -11.66 2.52
CA LEU A 212 4.16 -12.09 2.84
C LEU A 212 5.19 -10.96 2.69
N LEU A 213 5.12 -10.17 1.62
CA LEU A 213 5.98 -9.01 1.43
C LEU A 213 5.72 -7.94 2.50
N THR A 214 4.47 -7.75 2.92
CA THR A 214 4.17 -6.83 4.03
C THR A 214 4.76 -7.32 5.34
N ARG A 215 4.82 -8.64 5.58
CA ARG A 215 5.56 -9.20 6.72
C ARG A 215 7.04 -8.82 6.64
N VAL A 216 7.69 -8.95 5.48
CA VAL A 216 9.09 -8.54 5.27
C VAL A 216 9.25 -7.04 5.52
N LEU A 217 8.37 -6.19 4.99
CA LEU A 217 8.41 -4.73 5.16
C LEU A 217 8.43 -4.30 6.64
N LEU A 218 7.85 -5.09 7.55
CA LEU A 218 7.72 -4.77 8.97
C LEU A 218 8.79 -5.41 9.87
N GLN A 219 9.63 -6.30 9.34
CA GLN A 219 10.63 -7.03 10.12
C GLN A 219 11.65 -6.09 10.78
N ASP A 220 11.95 -6.31 12.07
CA ASP A 220 12.85 -5.50 12.91
C ASP A 220 12.48 -4.00 13.05
N THR A 221 11.27 -3.61 12.66
CA THR A 221 10.80 -2.22 12.81
C THR A 221 10.13 -1.99 14.16
N ASP A 222 9.99 -0.72 14.56
CA ASP A 222 9.17 -0.34 15.71
C ASP A 222 7.72 -0.81 15.56
N SER A 223 7.21 -0.90 14.34
CA SER A 223 5.86 -1.40 14.06
C SER A 223 5.70 -2.88 14.39
N GLU A 224 6.72 -3.71 14.13
CA GLU A 224 6.74 -5.10 14.61
C GLU A 224 6.76 -5.13 16.15
N GLN A 225 7.60 -4.31 16.78
CA GLN A 225 7.66 -4.25 18.24
C GLN A 225 6.30 -3.82 18.82
N ALA A 226 5.69 -2.78 18.26
CA ALA A 226 4.37 -2.30 18.65
C ALA A 226 3.30 -3.38 18.47
N ALA A 227 3.36 -4.20 17.42
CA ALA A 227 2.42 -5.30 17.21
C ALA A 227 2.50 -6.36 18.33
N LYS A 228 3.69 -6.64 18.87
CA LYS A 228 3.88 -7.59 19.99
C LYS A 228 3.19 -7.13 21.29
N TYR A 229 3.13 -5.81 21.52
CA TYR A 229 2.58 -5.20 22.74
C TYR A 229 1.21 -4.53 22.54
N SER A 230 0.61 -4.65 21.35
CA SER A 230 -0.68 -4.04 21.05
C SER A 230 -1.82 -4.66 21.84
N TRP A 231 -2.70 -3.81 22.38
CA TRP A 231 -3.94 -4.24 23.03
C TRP A 231 -4.96 -4.69 21.98
N GLY A 232 -5.49 -5.91 22.13
CA GLY A 232 -6.52 -6.47 21.25
C GLY A 232 -6.14 -7.85 20.69
N PRO A 233 -6.86 -8.34 19.67
CA PRO A 233 -6.51 -9.58 18.98
C PRO A 233 -5.11 -9.48 18.38
N ARG A 234 -4.27 -10.48 18.66
CA ARG A 234 -2.95 -10.58 18.03
C ARG A 234 -3.11 -11.03 16.58
N VAL A 235 -2.59 -10.22 15.67
CA VAL A 235 -2.58 -10.48 14.24
C VAL A 235 -1.13 -10.69 13.82
N PRO A 236 -0.78 -11.82 13.17
CA PRO A 236 0.55 -12.01 12.62
C PRO A 236 0.93 -10.88 11.64
N LEU A 237 2.23 -10.56 11.55
CA LEU A 237 2.69 -9.59 10.55
C LEU A 237 2.30 -10.04 9.14
N GLY A 238 1.85 -9.09 8.32
CA GLY A 238 1.35 -9.38 6.97
C GLY A 238 -0.09 -9.91 6.91
N GLU A 239 -0.74 -10.17 8.04
CA GLU A 239 -2.18 -10.50 8.07
C GLU A 239 -3.06 -9.25 8.15
N PHE A 240 -4.32 -9.38 7.73
CA PHE A 240 -5.27 -8.26 7.75
C PHE A 240 -5.54 -7.78 9.16
N ARG A 241 -5.66 -6.46 9.31
CA ARG A 241 -5.95 -5.82 10.60
C ARG A 241 -7.23 -6.38 11.20
N ALA A 242 -7.23 -6.60 12.51
CA ALA A 242 -8.40 -7.02 13.29
C ALA A 242 -9.16 -5.85 13.94
N LEU A 243 -8.73 -4.62 13.69
CA LEU A 243 -9.29 -3.40 14.28
C LEU A 243 -9.57 -2.33 13.23
N PRO A 244 -10.49 -1.39 13.50
CA PRO A 244 -10.68 -0.20 12.65
C PRO A 244 -9.41 0.64 12.61
N ILE A 245 -9.20 1.33 11.49
CA ILE A 245 -8.03 2.21 11.29
C ILE A 245 -8.45 3.63 10.94
N SER A 246 -7.57 4.57 11.23
CA SER A 246 -7.63 5.95 10.76
C SER A 246 -6.22 6.43 10.43
N VAL A 247 -6.12 7.33 9.46
CA VAL A 247 -4.86 7.96 9.07
C VAL A 247 -4.80 9.39 9.58
N ARG A 248 -3.59 9.87 9.92
CA ARG A 248 -3.40 11.24 10.41
C ARG A 248 -3.57 12.29 9.30
N SER A 249 -3.21 11.94 8.06
CA SER A 249 -3.31 12.83 6.89
C SER A 249 -4.75 13.25 6.59
N ASN A 250 -5.70 12.32 6.71
CA ASN A 250 -7.13 12.60 6.57
C ASN A 250 -7.93 11.84 7.65
N PRO A 251 -8.16 12.45 8.83
CA PRO A 251 -8.91 11.82 9.92
C PRO A 251 -10.39 11.56 9.62
N LEU A 252 -10.93 12.09 8.52
CA LEU A 252 -12.32 11.86 8.09
C LEU A 252 -12.43 10.74 7.04
N ARG A 253 -11.32 10.25 6.47
CA ARG A 253 -11.34 9.13 5.53
C ARG A 253 -11.89 7.85 6.15
N ILE A 254 -12.89 7.28 5.51
CA ILE A 254 -13.52 6.02 5.93
C ILE A 254 -12.93 4.87 5.12
N PHE A 255 -12.26 3.97 5.83
CA PHE A 255 -11.81 2.68 5.32
C PHE A 255 -12.90 1.63 5.57
N PRO A 256 -12.91 0.49 4.84
CA PRO A 256 -13.83 -0.61 5.15
C PRO A 256 -13.61 -1.09 6.59
N TYR A 257 -14.64 -1.58 7.25
CA TYR A 257 -14.47 -2.15 8.58
C TYR A 257 -13.56 -3.39 8.51
N HIS A 258 -12.87 -3.74 9.59
CA HIS A 258 -11.88 -4.85 9.54
C HIS A 258 -12.50 -6.18 9.12
N GLN A 259 -13.76 -6.42 9.46
CA GLN A 259 -14.56 -7.59 9.04
C GLN A 259 -14.79 -7.64 7.52
N GLU A 260 -14.82 -6.48 6.87
CA GLU A 260 -15.02 -6.34 5.42
C GLU A 260 -13.73 -6.48 4.61
N VAL A 261 -12.58 -6.20 5.23
CA VAL A 261 -11.25 -6.19 4.57
C VAL A 261 -10.98 -7.47 3.77
N PRO A 262 -11.21 -8.69 4.28
CA PRO A 262 -10.96 -9.90 3.50
C PRO A 262 -11.74 -9.94 2.18
N ALA A 263 -13.02 -9.55 2.22
CA ALA A 263 -13.88 -9.55 1.03
C ALA A 263 -13.49 -8.43 0.06
N CYS A 264 -13.18 -7.23 0.56
CA CYS A 264 -12.70 -6.11 -0.25
C CYS A 264 -11.36 -6.43 -0.92
N MET A 265 -10.42 -7.07 -0.21
CA MET A 265 -9.12 -7.46 -0.77
C MET A 265 -9.25 -8.54 -1.83
N LYS A 266 -10.12 -9.54 -1.63
CA LYS A 266 -10.42 -10.54 -2.66
C LYS A 266 -10.94 -9.86 -3.93
N ARG A 267 -11.91 -8.97 -3.82
CA ARG A 267 -12.49 -8.26 -4.97
C ARG A 267 -11.55 -7.27 -5.62
N LEU A 268 -10.65 -6.63 -4.87
CA LEU A 268 -9.60 -5.78 -5.45
C LEU A 268 -8.73 -6.59 -6.42
N PHE A 269 -8.30 -7.79 -6.03
CA PHE A 269 -7.46 -8.64 -6.88
C PHE A 269 -8.24 -9.24 -8.07
N GLU A 270 -9.51 -9.60 -7.88
CA GLU A 270 -10.41 -9.98 -8.98
C GLU A 270 -10.57 -8.83 -10.00
N TRP A 271 -10.89 -7.63 -9.50
CA TRP A 271 -11.00 -6.42 -10.31
C TRP A 271 -9.70 -6.12 -11.06
N ARG A 272 -8.54 -6.28 -10.41
CA ARG A 272 -7.24 -6.06 -11.02
C ARG A 272 -7.04 -7.01 -12.20
N ASP A 273 -7.28 -8.30 -12.01
CA ASP A 273 -7.05 -9.32 -13.04
C ASP A 273 -8.00 -9.11 -14.22
N GLU A 274 -9.28 -8.84 -13.97
CA GLU A 274 -10.29 -8.53 -14.99
C GLU A 274 -9.93 -7.26 -15.79
N THR A 275 -9.55 -6.19 -15.09
CA THR A 275 -9.24 -4.90 -15.73
C THR A 275 -7.92 -4.96 -16.49
N HIS A 276 -6.92 -5.69 -15.97
CA HIS A 276 -5.68 -5.97 -16.68
C HIS A 276 -5.96 -6.73 -17.99
N ALA A 277 -6.75 -7.80 -17.93
CA ALA A 277 -7.13 -8.57 -19.12
C ALA A 277 -7.94 -7.75 -20.14
N ALA A 278 -8.77 -6.82 -19.66
CA ALA A 278 -9.54 -5.92 -20.52
C ALA A 278 -8.68 -4.86 -21.24
N GLY A 279 -7.52 -4.49 -20.67
CA GLY A 279 -6.56 -3.57 -21.31
C GLY A 279 -7.09 -2.16 -21.57
N GLN A 280 -8.08 -1.70 -20.79
CA GLN A 280 -8.76 -0.41 -21.02
C GLN A 280 -7.93 0.80 -20.56
N LEU A 281 -7.10 0.60 -19.53
CA LEU A 281 -6.22 1.61 -18.99
C LEU A 281 -4.78 1.38 -19.45
N HIS A 282 -4.10 2.47 -19.81
CA HIS A 282 -2.66 2.52 -20.02
C HIS A 282 -1.96 2.04 -18.74
N PRO A 283 -0.88 1.23 -18.83
CA PRO A 283 -0.24 0.63 -17.65
C PRO A 283 0.13 1.60 -16.53
N LEU A 284 0.60 2.82 -16.84
CA LEU A 284 0.87 3.87 -15.85
C LEU A 284 -0.38 4.31 -15.07
N ILE A 285 -1.51 4.48 -15.77
CA ILE A 285 -2.78 4.88 -15.14
C ILE A 285 -3.33 3.72 -14.32
N PHE A 286 -3.25 2.49 -14.86
CA PHE A 286 -3.67 1.30 -14.14
C PHE A 286 -2.87 1.07 -12.85
N ALA A 287 -1.54 1.17 -12.90
CA ALA A 287 -0.68 0.99 -11.73
C ALA A 287 -0.99 2.04 -10.65
N THR A 288 -1.19 3.29 -11.06
CA THR A 288 -1.61 4.38 -10.18
C THR A 288 -2.96 4.06 -9.53
N LYS A 289 -3.94 3.60 -10.31
CA LYS A 289 -5.25 3.19 -9.78
C LYS A 289 -5.15 2.02 -8.81
N LEU A 290 -4.34 1.01 -9.12
CA LEU A 290 -4.11 -0.14 -8.25
C LEU A 290 -3.53 0.29 -6.89
N CYS A 291 -2.55 1.20 -6.90
CA CYS A 291 -1.99 1.81 -5.70
C CYS A 291 -3.08 2.51 -4.86
N VAL A 292 -3.90 3.34 -5.49
CA VAL A 292 -4.98 4.10 -4.81
C VAL A 292 -6.07 3.18 -4.28
N TYR A 293 -6.52 2.18 -5.05
CA TYR A 293 -7.52 1.21 -4.58
C TYR A 293 -6.98 0.45 -3.36
N PHE A 294 -5.75 -0.06 -3.40
CA PHE A 294 -5.16 -0.74 -2.25
C PHE A 294 -5.10 0.17 -1.02
N ALA A 295 -4.63 1.41 -1.19
CA ALA A 295 -4.57 2.40 -0.12
C ALA A 295 -5.97 2.75 0.44
N SER A 296 -7.04 2.58 -0.34
CA SER A 296 -8.44 2.83 0.04
C SER A 296 -9.03 1.70 0.89
N VAL A 297 -8.56 0.47 0.72
CA VAL A 297 -8.93 -0.65 1.60
C VAL A 297 -8.13 -0.59 2.89
N HIS A 298 -6.86 -0.23 2.80
CA HIS A 298 -5.94 -0.08 3.93
C HIS A 298 -5.92 -1.35 4.82
N PRO A 299 -5.53 -2.51 4.25
CA PRO A 299 -5.82 -3.82 4.82
C PRO A 299 -4.97 -4.20 6.03
N PHE A 300 -3.80 -3.58 6.22
CA PHE A 300 -2.84 -3.95 7.26
C PHE A 300 -2.87 -2.96 8.44
N ALA A 301 -2.33 -3.38 9.58
CA ALA A 301 -2.19 -2.50 10.74
C ALA A 301 -1.15 -1.39 10.49
N ASP A 302 -0.09 -1.71 9.75
CA ASP A 302 0.93 -0.77 9.28
C ASP A 302 1.51 -1.24 7.93
N GLY A 303 2.29 -0.38 7.26
CA GLY A 303 2.98 -0.70 6.01
C GLY A 303 2.12 -0.50 4.76
N ASN A 304 0.87 -0.03 4.89
CA ASN A 304 -0.07 0.08 3.78
C ASN A 304 0.42 0.96 2.62
N GLY A 305 1.06 2.11 2.91
CA GLY A 305 1.60 2.99 1.88
C GLY A 305 2.80 2.39 1.14
N ARG A 306 3.72 1.74 1.87
CA ARG A 306 4.86 1.02 1.29
C ARG A 306 4.37 -0.15 0.42
N ALA A 307 3.44 -0.96 0.94
CA ALA A 307 2.84 -2.07 0.20
C ALA A 307 2.08 -1.61 -1.06
N SER A 308 1.37 -0.48 -1.04
CA SER A 308 0.67 0.04 -2.22
C SER A 308 1.64 0.48 -3.32
N ARG A 309 2.78 1.09 -2.94
CA ARG A 309 3.85 1.46 -3.87
C ARG A 309 4.61 0.24 -4.41
N VAL A 310 4.76 -0.81 -3.62
CA VAL A 310 5.29 -2.12 -4.08
C VAL A 310 4.40 -2.72 -5.17
N LEU A 311 3.06 -2.71 -4.99
CA LEU A 311 2.13 -3.18 -6.03
C LEU A 311 2.20 -2.35 -7.31
N MET A 312 2.36 -1.03 -7.18
CA MET A 312 2.53 -0.14 -8.32
C MET A 312 3.80 -0.47 -9.10
N ALA A 313 4.94 -0.56 -8.40
CA ALA A 313 6.24 -0.87 -9.01
C ALA A 313 6.25 -2.26 -9.67
N ASP A 314 5.76 -3.29 -8.98
CA ASP A 314 5.67 -4.65 -9.51
C ASP A 314 4.86 -4.69 -10.82
N TYR A 315 3.68 -4.06 -10.85
CA TYR A 315 2.87 -4.00 -12.06
C TYR A 315 3.61 -3.27 -13.19
N LEU A 316 4.19 -2.09 -12.92
CA LEU A 316 4.91 -1.32 -13.93
C LEU A 316 6.07 -2.10 -14.54
N ILE A 317 6.87 -2.76 -13.70
CA ILE A 317 7.98 -3.59 -14.16
C ILE A 317 7.45 -4.72 -15.02
N ARG A 318 6.40 -5.45 -14.62
CA ARG A 318 5.80 -6.50 -15.48
C ARG A 318 5.32 -5.95 -16.82
N GLN A 319 4.78 -4.73 -16.85
CA GLN A 319 4.29 -4.09 -18.06
C GLN A 319 5.36 -3.42 -18.92
N GLY A 320 6.64 -3.57 -18.60
CA GLY A 320 7.76 -3.05 -19.42
C GLY A 320 8.19 -1.63 -19.09
N PHE A 321 7.70 -1.06 -17.99
CA PHE A 321 8.11 0.25 -17.47
C PHE A 321 9.12 0.09 -16.33
N LEU A 322 9.71 1.20 -15.92
CA LEU A 322 10.51 1.28 -14.70
C LEU A 322 9.62 1.64 -13.51
N PRO A 323 10.03 1.33 -12.26
CA PRO A 323 9.39 1.92 -11.09
C PRO A 323 9.51 3.45 -11.17
N VAL A 324 8.45 4.17 -10.76
CA VAL A 324 8.42 5.63 -10.82
C VAL A 324 9.05 6.19 -9.55
N VAL A 325 10.14 6.93 -9.72
CA VAL A 325 10.88 7.59 -8.64
C VAL A 325 10.65 9.10 -8.74
N PHE A 326 9.90 9.65 -7.79
CA PHE A 326 9.59 11.07 -7.70
C PHE A 326 10.77 11.85 -7.09
N GLU A 327 11.40 12.69 -7.89
CA GLU A 327 12.40 13.64 -7.41
C GLU A 327 11.72 14.79 -6.66
N ASP A 328 12.26 15.17 -5.48
CA ASP A 328 11.85 16.32 -4.67
C ASP A 328 10.35 16.41 -4.33
N LEU A 329 9.63 15.28 -4.31
CA LEU A 329 8.21 15.26 -3.96
C LEU A 329 8.00 15.45 -2.45
N ASP A 330 7.29 16.52 -2.08
CA ASP A 330 6.86 16.72 -0.70
C ASP A 330 5.85 15.63 -0.29
N ARG A 331 6.04 15.09 0.91
CA ARG A 331 5.18 14.03 1.47
C ARG A 331 3.71 14.46 1.52
N LEU A 332 3.42 15.70 1.91
CA LEU A 332 2.05 16.18 2.04
C LEU A 332 1.38 16.33 0.68
N ASP A 333 2.14 16.73 -0.35
CA ASP A 333 1.64 16.77 -1.73
C ASP A 333 1.29 15.37 -2.23
N TYR A 334 2.15 14.37 -1.99
CA TYR A 334 1.84 12.98 -2.33
C TYR A 334 0.57 12.48 -1.62
N LEU A 335 0.46 12.73 -0.31
CA LEU A 335 -0.70 12.30 0.48
C LEU A 335 -1.98 13.05 0.07
N GLY A 336 -1.85 14.31 -0.35
CA GLY A 336 -2.93 15.09 -0.95
C GLY A 336 -3.43 14.46 -2.24
N MET A 337 -2.53 14.17 -3.18
CA MET A 337 -2.85 13.53 -4.46
C MET A 337 -3.48 12.13 -4.29
N ILE A 338 -2.98 11.32 -3.34
CA ILE A 338 -3.62 10.04 -2.98
C ILE A 338 -5.04 10.29 -2.44
N SER A 339 -5.21 11.34 -1.63
CA SER A 339 -6.50 11.68 -1.05
C SER A 339 -7.51 12.12 -2.10
N GLU A 340 -7.11 12.97 -3.03
CA GLU A 340 -7.95 13.45 -4.14
C GLU A 340 -8.33 12.29 -5.06
N ALA A 341 -7.38 11.42 -5.41
CA ALA A 341 -7.65 10.24 -6.22
C ALA A 341 -8.62 9.26 -5.55
N GLN A 342 -8.53 9.13 -4.22
CA GLN A 342 -9.49 8.38 -3.40
C GLN A 342 -10.91 8.97 -3.41
N ASP A 343 -11.01 10.28 -3.61
CA ASP A 343 -12.27 11.02 -3.63
C ASP A 343 -12.81 11.19 -5.07
N GLY A 344 -12.19 10.55 -6.07
CA GLY A 344 -12.66 10.52 -7.46
C GLY A 344 -11.93 11.48 -8.41
N GLU A 345 -10.87 12.15 -7.95
CA GLU A 345 -10.12 13.16 -8.71
C GLU A 345 -8.67 12.69 -8.97
N PRO A 346 -8.43 11.71 -9.86
CA PRO A 346 -7.11 11.08 -10.01
C PRO A 346 -6.13 11.89 -10.88
N GLU A 347 -6.56 13.04 -11.44
CA GLU A 347 -5.79 13.78 -12.45
C GLU A 347 -4.43 14.26 -11.95
N GLY A 348 -4.37 14.84 -10.74
CA GLY A 348 -3.12 15.33 -10.16
C GLY A 348 -2.09 14.21 -10.03
N LEU A 349 -2.48 13.10 -9.38
CA LEU A 349 -1.63 11.95 -9.19
C LEU A 349 -1.16 11.32 -10.52
N CYS A 350 -2.09 11.11 -11.46
CA CYS A 350 -1.77 10.50 -12.75
C CYS A 350 -0.85 11.38 -13.60
N THR A 351 -1.04 12.71 -13.55
CA THR A 351 -0.18 13.66 -14.24
C THR A 351 1.23 13.58 -13.68
N TYR A 352 1.36 13.58 -12.36
CA TYR A 352 2.65 13.49 -11.69
C TYR A 352 3.37 12.17 -12.05
N VAL A 353 2.67 11.03 -11.96
CA VAL A 353 3.21 9.72 -12.36
C VAL A 353 3.64 9.68 -13.82
N ALA A 354 2.80 10.17 -14.74
CA ALA A 354 3.10 10.12 -16.17
C ALA A 354 4.28 11.03 -16.55
N GLN A 355 4.36 12.22 -15.95
CA GLN A 355 5.44 13.17 -16.18
C GLN A 355 6.76 12.64 -15.62
N THR A 356 6.77 12.15 -14.38
CA THR A 356 7.97 11.55 -13.80
C THR A 356 8.45 10.35 -14.62
N ALA A 357 7.55 9.47 -15.06
CA ALA A 357 7.94 8.36 -15.93
C ALA A 357 8.59 8.84 -17.24
N LEU A 358 8.08 9.92 -17.84
CA LEU A 358 8.65 10.51 -19.05
C LEU A 358 10.05 11.10 -18.80
N ASP A 359 10.20 11.86 -17.71
CA ASP A 359 11.45 12.54 -17.35
C ASP A 359 12.56 11.54 -17.01
N MET A 360 12.23 10.50 -16.24
CA MET A 360 13.17 9.41 -15.96
C MET A 360 13.64 8.74 -17.26
N MET A 361 12.70 8.44 -18.16
CA MET A 361 13.03 7.82 -19.45
C MET A 361 13.94 8.70 -20.30
N PHE A 362 13.68 10.01 -20.34
CA PHE A 362 14.53 10.96 -21.04
C PHE A 362 15.95 10.99 -20.44
N THR A 363 16.07 11.12 -19.12
CA THR A 363 17.35 11.15 -18.41
C THR A 363 18.18 9.88 -18.65
N ILE A 364 17.55 8.70 -18.60
CA ILE A 364 18.23 7.42 -18.85
C ILE A 364 18.66 7.31 -20.31
N SER A 365 17.88 7.84 -21.27
CA SER A 365 18.23 7.77 -22.69
C SER A 365 19.41 8.66 -23.09
N LEU A 366 19.75 9.67 -22.27
CA LEU A 366 20.88 10.58 -22.47
C LEU A 366 22.21 10.07 -21.88
N ARG A 367 22.14 9.09 -20.97
CA ARG A 367 23.31 8.44 -20.38
C ARG A 367 23.70 7.20 -21.20
#